data_AF-A0A6J7BEB3-F1
#
_entry.id   AF-A0A6J7BEB3-F1
#
_cell.length_a   1.000
_cell.length_b   1.000
_cell.length_c   1.000
_cell.angle_alpha   90.00
_cell.angle_beta   90.00
_cell.angle_gamma   90.00
#
_symmetry.space_group_name_H-M   'P 1'
#
loop_
_entity.id
_entity.type
_entity.pdbx_description
1 polymer ?
#
loop_
_entity_poly.entity_id
_entity_poly.type
_entity_poly.pdbx_seq_one_letter_code
_entity_poly.pdbx_strand_id
1 'polypeptide(L)'
;MVIHHVTDSETNSYLRLRRLVAEPGTLIQGYDEGVWAKNSTLAYESGAIEEPLAIFRAVRASSYSLIQRLSEEDLTHEGTHSEYGLYAVSQWLTNYVAHPLDHLSQMKSILN
;
A
#
# COMPACT_ATOMS: atom_id res chain seq x y z
N MET A 1 2.29 -0.79 16.19
CA MET A 1 2.45 -1.90 15.24
C MET A 1 1.57 -1.72 14.00
N VAL A 2 0.24 -1.84 14.09
CA VAL A 2 -0.65 -1.81 12.92
C VAL A 2 -0.59 -0.51 12.13
N ILE A 3 -0.55 0.66 12.80
CA ILE A 3 -0.50 1.96 12.12
C ILE A 3 0.77 2.13 11.28
N HIS A 4 1.92 1.69 11.80
CA HIS A 4 3.20 1.72 11.08
C HIS A 4 3.16 0.80 9.87
N HIS A 5 2.70 -0.45 10.05
CA HIS A 5 2.53 -1.41 8.97
C HIS A 5 1.61 -0.88 7.85
N VAL A 6 0.42 -0.38 8.19
CA VAL A 6 -0.52 0.13 7.20
C VAL A 6 0.08 1.33 6.46
N THR A 7 0.85 2.17 7.13
CA THR A 7 1.54 3.31 6.50
C THR A 7 2.57 2.84 5.46
N ASP A 8 3.40 1.86 5.80
CA ASP A 8 4.43 1.35 4.89
C ASP A 8 3.82 0.57 3.73
N SER A 9 2.76 -0.20 3.97
CA SER A 9 2.00 -0.88 2.91
C SER A 9 1.39 0.13 1.93
N GLU A 10 0.80 1.22 2.42
CA GLU A 10 0.27 2.30 1.58
C GLU A 10 1.34 3.11 0.84
N THR A 11 2.52 3.27 1.44
CA THR A 11 3.64 3.96 0.81
C THR A 11 4.23 3.12 -0.32
N ASN A 12 4.37 1.81 -0.12
CA ASN A 12 4.73 0.87 -1.19
C ASN A 12 3.65 0.89 -2.28
N SER A 13 2.38 0.77 -1.89
CA SER A 13 1.23 0.85 -2.78
C SER A 13 1.23 2.08 -3.69
N TYR A 14 1.49 3.25 -3.11
CA TYR A 14 1.59 4.53 -3.80
C TYR A 14 2.66 4.54 -4.89
N LEU A 15 3.82 3.91 -4.63
CA LEU A 15 4.88 3.76 -5.63
C LEU A 15 4.49 2.76 -6.71
N ARG A 16 3.91 1.61 -6.31
CA ARG A 16 3.46 0.57 -7.24
C ARG A 16 2.44 1.10 -8.25
N LEU A 17 1.48 1.92 -7.80
CA LEU A 17 0.50 2.52 -8.71
C LEU A 17 1.15 3.40 -9.78
N ARG A 18 2.18 4.19 -9.43
CA ARG A 18 2.90 5.02 -10.41
C ARG A 18 3.62 4.20 -11.44
N ARG A 19 4.27 3.12 -10.98
CA ARG A 19 4.94 2.16 -11.85
C ARG A 19 3.97 1.49 -12.80
N LEU A 20 2.84 0.99 -12.30
CA LEU A 20 1.81 0.37 -13.12
C LEU A 20 1.28 1.34 -14.19
N VAL A 21 1.01 2.59 -13.81
CA VAL A 21 0.44 3.59 -14.75
C VAL A 21 1.46 4.09 -15.77
N ALA A 22 2.68 4.44 -15.34
CA ALA A 22 3.66 5.13 -16.18
C ALA A 22 4.74 4.20 -16.79
N GLU A 23 4.91 3.00 -16.23
CA GLU A 23 5.91 2.02 -16.65
C GLU A 23 5.29 0.60 -16.80
N PRO A 24 4.28 0.39 -17.67
CA PRO A 24 3.71 -0.94 -17.88
C PRO A 24 4.79 -1.98 -18.26
N GLY A 25 4.67 -3.19 -17.71
CA GLY A 25 5.65 -4.27 -17.85
C GLY A 25 6.77 -4.28 -16.80
N THR A 26 6.79 -3.31 -15.88
CA THR A 26 7.81 -3.22 -14.82
C THR A 26 7.70 -4.31 -13.74
N LEU A 27 8.78 -4.50 -13.00
CA LEU A 27 8.79 -5.32 -11.79
C LEU A 27 8.17 -4.54 -10.62
N ILE A 28 7.12 -5.11 -10.04
CA ILE A 28 6.47 -4.63 -8.83
C ILE A 28 7.09 -5.37 -7.64
N GLN A 29 7.94 -4.68 -6.90
CA GLN A 29 8.71 -5.27 -5.81
C GLN A 29 7.82 -5.51 -4.58
N GLY A 30 7.78 -6.77 -4.14
CA GLY A 30 7.29 -7.20 -2.82
C GLY A 30 8.26 -6.84 -1.70
N TYR A 31 7.81 -6.94 -0.46
CA TYR A 31 8.64 -6.75 0.73
C TYR A 31 8.14 -7.66 1.84
N ASP A 32 9.06 -8.13 2.69
CA ASP A 32 8.70 -8.98 3.82
C ASP A 32 8.22 -8.12 4.99
N GLU A 33 6.90 -7.99 5.10
CA GLU A 33 6.22 -7.18 6.12
C GLU A 33 6.52 -7.68 7.54
N GLY A 34 6.75 -8.99 7.71
CA GLY A 34 7.09 -9.60 8.98
C GLY A 34 8.49 -9.25 9.44
N VAL A 35 9.45 -9.19 8.51
CA VAL A 35 10.81 -8.70 8.78
C VAL A 35 10.79 -7.21 9.13
N TRP A 36 10.00 -6.40 8.42
CA TRP A 36 9.89 -4.97 8.71
C TRP A 36 9.29 -4.73 10.10
N ALA A 37 8.20 -5.43 10.43
CA ALA A 37 7.56 -5.31 11.73
C ALA A 37 8.45 -5.71 12.91
N LYS A 38 9.36 -6.66 12.71
CA LYS A 38 10.31 -7.13 13.74
C LYS A 38 11.60 -6.31 13.82
N ASN A 39 11.85 -5.43 12.85
CA ASN A 39 13.06 -4.63 12.85
C ASN A 39 12.94 -3.49 13.88
N SER A 40 13.73 -3.56 14.95
CA SER A 40 13.68 -2.59 16.04
C SER A 40 14.02 -1.16 15.62
N THR A 41 14.82 -0.98 14.57
CA THR A 41 15.15 0.35 14.01
C THR A 41 13.94 1.01 13.35
N LEU A 42 13.01 0.23 12.79
CA LEU A 42 11.77 0.74 12.21
C LEU A 42 10.71 1.08 13.26
N ALA A 43 10.94 0.73 14.53
CA ALA A 43 10.16 1.16 15.69
C ALA A 43 8.65 0.90 15.59
N TYR A 44 8.21 -0.18 14.92
CA TYR A 44 6.79 -0.49 14.78
C TYR A 44 6.07 -0.68 16.13
N GLU A 45 6.77 -1.21 17.14
CA GLU A 45 6.18 -1.50 18.45
C GLU A 45 6.20 -0.29 19.42
N SER A 46 7.20 0.58 19.31
CA SER A 46 7.49 1.63 20.30
C SER A 46 7.48 3.06 19.74
N GLY A 47 7.49 3.22 18.43
CA GLY A 47 7.54 4.51 17.76
C GLY A 47 6.22 5.27 17.83
N ALA A 48 6.33 6.59 17.95
CA ALA A 48 5.22 7.52 17.88
C ALA A 48 4.49 7.39 16.51
N ILE A 49 3.20 7.74 16.45
CA ILE A 49 2.34 7.44 15.29
C ILE A 49 2.02 8.67 14.45
N GLU A 50 2.40 9.85 14.90
CA GLU A 50 2.08 11.14 14.32
C GLU A 50 2.63 11.25 12.89
N GLU A 51 3.91 10.90 12.70
CA GLU A 51 4.58 10.91 11.41
C GLU A 51 4.02 9.83 10.46
N PRO A 52 3.90 8.54 10.84
CA PRO A 52 3.24 7.53 10.01
C PRO A 52 1.83 7.94 9.55
N LEU A 53 1.01 8.48 10.46
CA LEU A 53 -0.34 8.94 10.11
C LEU A 53 -0.33 10.10 9.12
N ALA A 54 0.64 11.01 9.21
CA ALA A 54 0.80 12.09 8.24
C ALA A 54 1.18 11.54 6.85
N ILE A 55 2.11 10.58 6.79
CA ILE A 55 2.51 9.89 5.56
C ILE A 55 1.32 9.16 4.95
N PHE A 56 0.63 8.32 5.73
CA PHE A 56 -0.56 7.58 5.30
C PHE A 56 -1.59 8.50 4.62
N ARG A 57 -1.93 9.63 5.27
CA ARG A 57 -2.87 10.62 4.71
C ARG A 57 -2.38 11.18 3.38
N ALA A 58 -1.11 11.56 3.30
CA ALA A 58 -0.53 12.16 2.09
C ALA A 58 -0.51 11.17 0.91
N VAL A 59 -0.01 9.96 1.12
CA VAL A 59 0.07 8.95 0.06
C VAL A 59 -1.33 8.52 -0.39
N ARG A 60 -2.30 8.40 0.52
CA ARG A 60 -3.69 8.08 0.14
C ARG A 60 -4.35 9.18 -0.66
N ALA A 61 -4.23 10.44 -0.23
CA ALA A 61 -4.79 11.58 -0.96
C ALA A 61 -4.20 11.70 -2.38
N SER A 62 -2.89 11.48 -2.51
CA SER A 62 -2.21 11.52 -3.81
C SER A 62 -2.57 10.34 -4.70
N SER A 63 -2.65 9.12 -4.16
CA SER A 63 -3.17 7.96 -4.90
C SER A 63 -4.59 8.19 -5.39
N TYR A 64 -5.49 8.68 -4.53
CA TYR A 64 -6.86 9.01 -4.91
C TYR A 64 -6.91 10.01 -6.06
N SER A 65 -6.12 11.09 -5.97
CA SER A 65 -6.03 12.09 -7.03
C SER A 65 -5.56 11.49 -8.36
N LEU A 66 -4.64 10.51 -8.34
CA LEU A 66 -4.20 9.80 -9.54
C LEU A 66 -5.32 8.91 -10.10
N ILE A 67 -6.02 8.17 -9.25
CA ILE A 67 -7.15 7.30 -9.64
C ILE A 67 -8.22 8.11 -10.38
N GLN A 68 -8.52 9.32 -9.92
CA GLN A 68 -9.50 10.20 -10.56
C GLN A 68 -9.13 10.62 -12.00
N ARG A 69 -7.87 10.43 -12.42
CA ARG A 69 -7.39 10.77 -13.77
C ARG A 69 -7.22 9.55 -14.67
N LEU A 70 -7.42 8.33 -14.15
CA LEU A 70 -7.27 7.12 -14.96
C LEU A 70 -8.37 7.02 -16.01
N SER A 71 -7.99 6.61 -17.20
CA SER A 71 -8.90 6.09 -18.21
C SER A 71 -9.24 4.62 -17.95
N GLU A 72 -10.22 4.08 -18.67
CA GLU A 72 -10.51 2.64 -18.64
C GLU A 72 -9.35 1.79 -19.18
N GLU A 73 -8.59 2.30 -20.16
CA GLU A 73 -7.41 1.63 -20.72
C GLU A 73 -6.30 1.47 -19.67
N ASP A 74 -6.06 2.52 -18.87
CA ASP A 74 -5.05 2.48 -17.81
C ASP A 74 -5.32 1.37 -16.77
N LEU A 75 -6.58 0.94 -16.61
CA LEU A 75 -6.93 -0.16 -15.70
C LEU A 75 -6.35 -1.51 -16.11
N THR A 76 -5.97 -1.63 -17.39
CA THR A 76 -5.36 -2.83 -17.98
C THR A 76 -3.83 -2.80 -17.94
N HIS A 77 -3.22 -1.65 -17.61
CA HIS A 77 -1.78 -1.61 -17.41
C HIS A 77 -1.37 -2.54 -16.27
N GLU A 78 -0.32 -3.31 -16.52
CA GLU A 78 0.13 -4.35 -15.61
C GLU A 78 1.66 -4.43 -15.56
N GLY A 79 2.16 -4.98 -14.46
CA GLY A 79 3.55 -5.39 -14.31
C GLY A 79 3.62 -6.80 -13.72
N THR A 80 4.82 -7.26 -13.40
CA THR A 80 5.01 -8.53 -12.69
C THR A 80 5.32 -8.25 -11.23
N HIS A 81 4.47 -8.68 -10.30
CA HIS A 81 4.76 -8.72 -8.88
C HIS A 81 5.78 -9.82 -8.58
N SER A 82 6.82 -9.49 -7.80
CA SER A 82 7.92 -10.42 -7.49
C SER A 82 7.46 -11.69 -6.74
N GLU A 83 6.28 -11.66 -6.14
CA GLU A 83 5.71 -12.76 -5.34
C GLU A 83 4.44 -13.37 -5.94
N TYR A 84 3.66 -12.60 -6.71
CA TYR A 84 2.30 -13.00 -7.13
C TYR A 84 2.13 -13.11 -8.65
N GLY A 85 3.17 -12.78 -9.44
CA GLY A 85 3.08 -12.79 -10.90
C GLY A 85 2.36 -11.55 -11.43
N LEU A 86 1.59 -11.69 -12.52
CA LEU A 86 0.92 -10.55 -13.17
C LEU A 86 0.08 -9.74 -12.19
N TYR A 87 0.25 -8.42 -12.25
CA TYR A 87 -0.40 -7.48 -11.35
C TYR A 87 -0.84 -6.23 -12.09
N ALA A 88 -2.15 -6.05 -12.24
CA ALA A 88 -2.76 -4.94 -12.98
C ALA A 88 -3.23 -3.79 -12.07
N VAL A 89 -3.42 -2.59 -12.64
CA VAL A 89 -4.01 -1.44 -11.94
C VAL A 89 -5.39 -1.77 -11.34
N SER A 90 -6.22 -2.54 -12.05
CA SER A 90 -7.53 -3.01 -11.55
C SER A 90 -7.42 -3.89 -10.30
N GLN A 91 -6.42 -4.76 -10.24
CA GLN A 91 -6.13 -5.59 -9.06
C GLN A 91 -5.57 -4.73 -7.92
N TRP A 92 -4.71 -3.75 -8.24
CA TRP A 92 -4.24 -2.77 -7.26
C TRP A 92 -5.40 -2.03 -6.60
N LEU A 93 -6.37 -1.55 -7.38
CA LEU A 93 -7.56 -0.86 -6.87
C LEU A 93 -8.35 -1.74 -5.90
N THR A 94 -8.60 -2.99 -6.29
CA THR A 94 -9.34 -3.96 -5.47
C THR A 94 -8.63 -4.20 -4.14
N ASN A 95 -7.33 -4.48 -4.18
CA ASN A 95 -6.56 -4.84 -2.99
C ASN A 95 -6.44 -3.66 -2.02
N TYR A 96 -6.11 -2.47 -2.52
CA TYR A 96 -5.80 -1.31 -1.67
C TYR A 96 -7.02 -0.48 -1.24
N VAL A 97 -8.21 -0.80 -1.73
CA VAL A 97 -9.46 -0.38 -1.09
C VAL A 97 -9.76 -1.25 0.14
N ALA A 98 -9.55 -2.57 0.06
CA ALA A 98 -9.86 -3.49 1.16
C ALA A 98 -8.84 -3.42 2.30
N HIS A 99 -7.55 -3.37 1.97
CA HIS A 99 -6.45 -3.51 2.93
C HIS A 99 -6.54 -2.63 4.20
N PRO A 100 -6.70 -1.28 4.12
CA PRO A 100 -6.80 -0.46 5.33
C PRO A 100 -8.08 -0.74 6.14
N LEU A 101 -9.16 -1.21 5.51
CA LEU A 101 -10.41 -1.56 6.19
C LEU A 101 -10.28 -2.87 6.98
N ASP A 102 -9.53 -3.84 6.45
CA ASP A 102 -9.25 -5.10 7.13
C ASP A 102 -8.42 -4.85 8.40
N HIS A 103 -7.37 -4.03 8.30
CA HIS A 103 -6.58 -3.67 9.48
C HIS A 103 -7.34 -2.80 10.48
N LEU A 104 -8.24 -1.92 10.02
CA LEU A 104 -9.15 -1.22 10.92
C LEU A 104 -10.04 -2.20 11.69
N SER A 105 -10.52 -3.25 11.04
CA SER A 105 -11.35 -4.28 11.67
C SER A 105 -10.55 -5.08 12.72
N GLN A 106 -9.30 -5.44 12.42
CA GLN A 106 -8.38 -6.07 13.38
C GLN A 106 -8.10 -5.18 14.60
N MET A 107 -7.89 -3.87 14.39
CA MET A 107 -7.70 -2.93 15.51
C MET A 107 -8.97 -2.81 16.37
N LYS A 108 -10.15 -2.81 15.76
CA LYS A 108 -11.41 -2.77 16.51
C LYS A 108 -11.64 -4.04 17.31
N SER A 109 -11.25 -5.21 16.81
CA SER A 109 -11.49 -6.49 17.50
C SER A 109 -10.69 -6.65 18.79
N ILE A 110 -9.61 -5.88 18.99
CA ILE A 110 -8.78 -5.92 20.21
C ILE A 110 -9.14 -4.82 21.23
N LEU A 111 -10.04 -3.91 20.87
CA LEU A 111 -10.53 -2.84 21.74
C LEU A 111 -11.85 -3.20 22.45
N ASN A 112 -12.47 -4.32 22.07
CA ASN A 112 -13.67 -4.89 22.69
C ASN A 112 -13.29 -6.04 23.63
#